data_AF-A0A0Q9YQJ0-F1
#
_entry.id   AF-A0A0Q9YQJ0-F1
#
_cell.length_a   1.000
_cell.length_b   1.000
_cell.length_c   1.000
_cell.angle_alpha   90.00
_cell.angle_beta   90.00
_cell.angle_gamma   90.00
#
_symmetry.space_group_name_H-M   'P 1'
#
loop_
_entity.id
_entity.type
_entity.pdbx_description
1 polymer ?
#
loop_
_entity_poly.entity_id
_entity_poly.type
_entity_poly.pdbx_seq_one_letter_code
_entity_poly.pdbx_strand_id
1 'polypeptide(L)'
;MKASYLDKLQSLTLVQRQIICDKATEYPHTGEYNKAVTQGTYLCRRCGLALFRAINQFHSGCGWPSFDENVVDAVIQKPDSDGDRIEILCSRCEAHLGHVFKGEHFTIKNLRHCVNSASLDFVANSDVIDSEEAIVAGGCFWGVEYFLKRLTGVLKVEVGYSGGFIGSPSYRQVCQGETGHYEAVRILFDKDKIDYKSIIKHFFEIHDPTQTNGQGPDLGQQYRSVVFYYDDAQKKVVEQLIELLRQKGFNVSTLVKPVSPFWPAEDYHQAYYDKHQKLPYCHFLKKRFD
;
A
#
# COMPACT_ATOMS: atom_id res chain seq x y z
N MET A 1 21.14 -8.94 -10.66
CA MET A 1 21.32 -8.54 -9.24
C MET A 1 19.94 -8.42 -8.62
N LYS A 2 19.67 -9.05 -7.47
CA LYS A 2 18.39 -8.86 -6.78
C LYS A 2 18.32 -7.42 -6.25
N ALA A 3 17.19 -6.74 -6.44
CA ALA A 3 16.97 -5.41 -5.89
C ALA A 3 17.10 -5.46 -4.35
N SER A 4 17.65 -4.40 -3.75
CA SER A 4 17.83 -4.27 -2.29
C SER A 4 16.54 -3.89 -1.54
N TYR A 5 15.41 -3.87 -2.25
CA TYR A 5 14.10 -3.44 -1.75
C TYR A 5 13.00 -4.31 -2.36
N LEU A 6 11.84 -4.34 -1.71
CA LEU A 6 10.63 -4.97 -2.22
C LEU A 6 10.05 -4.16 -3.37
N ASP A 7 10.09 -4.69 -4.60
CA ASP A 7 9.50 -4.02 -5.76
C ASP A 7 7.98 -4.24 -5.81
N LYS A 8 7.21 -3.17 -5.61
CA LYS A 8 5.73 -3.20 -5.48
C LYS A 8 5.01 -3.07 -6.83
N LEU A 9 5.70 -3.22 -7.96
CA LEU A 9 5.17 -3.05 -9.32
C LEU A 9 3.88 -3.84 -9.62
N GLN A 10 3.71 -5.01 -9.01
CA GLN A 10 2.58 -5.91 -9.26
C GLN A 10 1.28 -5.40 -8.62
N SER A 11 1.33 -4.60 -7.55
CA SER A 11 0.12 -4.03 -6.92
C SER A 11 -0.32 -2.72 -7.52
N LEU A 12 0.48 -2.12 -8.39
CA LEU A 12 0.14 -0.88 -9.07
C LEU A 12 -1.06 -1.09 -10.00
N THR A 13 -2.01 -0.15 -9.96
CA THR A 13 -3.06 -0.06 -10.98
C THR A 13 -2.46 0.32 -12.34
N LEU A 14 -3.24 0.18 -13.41
CA LEU A 14 -2.79 0.56 -14.75
C LEU A 14 -2.34 2.04 -14.82
N VAL A 15 -3.13 2.93 -14.22
CA VAL A 15 -2.83 4.37 -14.17
C VAL A 15 -1.53 4.63 -13.40
N GLN A 16 -1.36 4.00 -12.23
CA GLN A 16 -0.13 4.10 -11.46
C GLN A 16 1.08 3.61 -12.25
N ARG A 17 0.96 2.49 -12.99
CA ARG A 17 2.04 2.00 -13.86
C ARG A 17 2.40 2.97 -14.97
N GLN A 18 1.41 3.52 -15.65
CA GLN A 18 1.65 4.51 -16.72
C GLN A 18 2.40 5.72 -16.20
N ILE A 19 2.07 6.19 -15.00
CA ILE A 19 2.75 7.33 -14.38
C ILE A 19 4.15 6.95 -13.91
N ILE A 20 4.27 5.91 -13.09
CA ILE A 20 5.52 5.53 -12.42
C ILE A 20 6.56 4.96 -13.39
N CYS A 21 6.13 4.20 -14.40
CA CYS A 21 7.01 3.47 -15.31
C CYS A 21 7.12 4.14 -16.69
N ASP A 22 5.99 4.65 -17.21
CA ASP A 22 5.90 5.19 -18.57
C ASP A 22 5.89 6.72 -18.60
N LYS A 23 6.15 7.37 -17.45
CA LYS A 23 6.29 8.82 -17.29
C LYS A 23 5.05 9.63 -17.69
N ALA A 24 3.87 9.02 -17.60
CA ALA A 24 2.62 9.77 -17.70
C ALA A 24 2.47 10.73 -16.51
N THR A 25 1.52 11.65 -16.60
CA THR A 25 1.20 12.62 -15.55
C THR A 25 -0.29 12.53 -15.24
N GLU A 26 -0.65 12.57 -13.95
CA GLU A 26 -2.05 12.67 -13.52
C GLU A 26 -2.67 13.96 -14.04
N TYR A 27 -3.99 13.98 -14.23
CA TYR A 27 -4.68 15.24 -14.49
C TYR A 27 -4.56 16.19 -13.27
N PRO A 28 -4.46 17.50 -13.49
CA PRO A 28 -4.39 18.45 -12.38
C PRO A 28 -5.66 18.37 -11.53
N HIS A 29 -5.49 18.52 -10.22
CA HIS A 29 -6.52 18.50 -9.18
C HIS A 29 -7.19 17.14 -8.92
N THR A 30 -6.77 16.06 -9.59
CA THR A 30 -7.38 14.72 -9.39
C THR A 30 -6.65 13.85 -8.36
N GLY A 31 -5.40 14.16 -8.04
CA GLY A 31 -4.58 13.38 -7.11
C GLY A 31 -5.01 13.47 -5.64
N GLU A 32 -4.83 12.36 -4.91
CA GLU A 32 -5.17 12.21 -3.48
C GLU A 32 -4.46 13.25 -2.58
N TYR A 33 -3.21 13.59 -2.91
CA TYR A 33 -2.33 14.36 -2.01
C TYR A 33 -2.26 15.85 -2.34
N ASN A 34 -3.23 16.38 -3.08
CA ASN A 34 -3.27 17.79 -3.47
C ASN A 34 -3.50 18.75 -2.29
N LYS A 35 -4.01 18.26 -1.16
CA LYS A 35 -4.18 19.07 0.06
C LYS A 35 -2.93 18.95 0.92
N ALA A 36 -2.38 20.09 1.31
CA ALA A 36 -1.23 20.13 2.19
C ALA A 36 -1.56 19.61 3.59
N VAL A 37 -0.69 18.75 4.12
CA VAL A 37 -0.73 18.28 5.51
C VAL A 37 0.58 18.62 6.20
N THR A 38 0.57 18.78 7.53
CA THR A 38 1.70 19.35 8.27
C THR A 38 2.62 18.31 8.91
N GLN A 39 2.21 17.05 8.99
CA GLN A 39 2.96 15.96 9.63
C GLN A 39 2.81 14.67 8.82
N GLY A 40 3.85 13.82 8.84
CA GLY A 40 3.91 12.59 8.07
C GLY A 40 4.96 12.60 6.97
N THR A 41 4.97 11.52 6.19
CA THR A 41 5.98 11.25 5.15
C THR A 41 5.32 10.73 3.89
N TYR A 42 5.81 11.20 2.76
CA TYR A 42 5.50 10.68 1.43
C TYR A 42 6.58 9.68 1.02
N LEU A 43 6.18 8.43 0.85
CA LEU A 43 7.01 7.31 0.45
C LEU A 43 6.84 7.07 -1.05
N CYS A 44 7.87 6.54 -1.71
CA CYS A 44 7.77 6.09 -3.09
C CYS A 44 6.77 4.92 -3.19
N ARG A 45 5.71 5.06 -3.99
CA ARG A 45 4.68 4.02 -4.15
C ARG A 45 5.23 2.69 -4.65
N ARG A 46 6.33 2.70 -5.44
CA ARG A 46 6.96 1.49 -5.99
C ARG A 46 7.88 0.78 -5.00
N CYS A 47 8.75 1.51 -4.30
CA CYS A 47 9.78 0.87 -3.48
C CYS A 47 9.62 1.10 -1.98
N GLY A 48 8.91 2.13 -1.53
CA GLY A 48 8.73 2.47 -0.11
C GLY A 48 9.73 3.48 0.48
N LEU A 49 10.70 3.98 -0.31
CA LEU A 49 11.70 4.95 0.16
C LEU A 49 11.02 6.27 0.56
N ALA A 50 11.39 6.88 1.69
CA ALA A 50 10.94 8.22 2.03
C ALA A 50 11.45 9.26 1.03
N LEU A 51 10.54 9.98 0.37
CA LEU A 51 10.85 10.97 -0.67
C LEU A 51 10.70 12.40 -0.16
N PHE A 52 9.60 12.69 0.55
CA PHE A 52 9.28 14.04 1.03
C PHE A 52 8.69 13.98 2.43
N ARG A 53 8.96 15.02 3.23
CA ARG A 53 8.31 15.23 4.52
C ARG A 53 7.12 16.17 4.34
N ALA A 54 6.03 15.90 5.06
CA ALA A 54 4.81 16.71 4.98
C ALA A 54 5.05 18.19 5.31
N ILE A 55 5.95 18.48 6.26
CA ILE A 55 6.35 19.84 6.62
C ILE A 55 6.90 20.67 5.43
N ASN A 56 7.41 20.01 4.39
CA ASN A 56 7.94 20.67 3.19
C ASN A 56 6.89 20.82 2.08
N GLN A 57 5.66 20.35 2.30
CA GLN A 57 4.57 20.48 1.34
C GLN A 57 3.96 21.89 1.40
N PHE A 58 3.66 22.47 0.25
CA PHE A 58 3.01 23.78 0.15
C PHE A 58 2.01 23.84 -1.01
N HIS A 59 1.13 24.85 -0.99
CA HIS A 59 0.15 25.06 -2.05
C HIS A 59 0.72 25.99 -3.14
N SER A 60 0.97 25.46 -4.32
CA SER A 60 1.45 26.22 -5.50
C SER A 60 0.33 26.62 -6.47
N GLY A 61 -0.86 26.02 -6.34
CA GLY A 61 -1.97 26.20 -7.28
C GLY A 61 -1.85 25.38 -8.57
N CYS A 62 -0.79 24.58 -8.76
CA CYS A 62 -0.58 23.83 -10.01
C CYS A 62 -1.53 22.63 -10.19
N GLY A 63 -2.18 22.16 -9.11
CA GLY A 63 -3.06 20.99 -9.15
C GLY A 63 -2.38 19.64 -8.84
N TRP A 64 -1.12 19.65 -8.43
CA TRP A 64 -0.38 18.49 -7.93
C TRP A 64 0.26 18.81 -6.57
N PRO A 65 0.55 17.82 -5.70
CA PRO A 65 1.33 18.06 -4.50
C PRO A 65 2.67 18.72 -4.85
N SER A 66 2.99 19.77 -4.09
CA SER A 66 4.20 20.56 -4.29
C SER A 66 5.05 20.54 -3.03
N PHE A 67 6.35 20.29 -3.18
CA PHE A 67 7.31 20.25 -2.07
C PHE A 67 8.50 21.14 -2.34
N ASP A 68 8.98 21.86 -1.33
CA ASP A 68 10.15 22.73 -1.48
C ASP A 68 11.47 22.07 -1.10
N GLU A 69 11.41 20.84 -0.57
CA GLU A 69 12.57 20.04 -0.19
C GLU A 69 12.22 18.55 -0.11
N ASN A 70 13.09 17.71 -0.68
CA ASN A 70 13.05 16.26 -0.59
C ASN A 70 13.93 15.75 0.56
N VAL A 71 13.70 14.50 0.98
CA VAL A 71 14.64 13.76 1.85
C VAL A 71 15.99 13.64 1.13
N VAL A 72 17.08 13.86 1.85
CA VAL A 72 18.45 13.83 1.32
C VAL A 72 18.70 12.54 0.53
N ASP A 73 19.26 12.68 -0.67
CA ASP A 73 19.58 11.61 -1.62
C ASP A 73 18.38 10.74 -2.08
N ALA A 74 17.13 11.15 -1.81
CA ALA A 74 15.94 10.38 -2.17
C ALA A 74 15.43 10.63 -3.61
N VAL A 75 15.83 11.75 -4.23
CA VAL A 75 15.33 12.19 -5.54
C VAL A 75 16.50 12.48 -6.49
N ILE A 76 16.45 11.88 -7.68
CA ILE A 76 17.37 12.15 -8.80
C ILE A 76 16.71 13.17 -9.73
N GLN A 77 17.49 14.12 -10.24
CA GLN A 77 17.08 15.09 -11.25
C GLN A 77 17.68 14.73 -12.60
N LYS A 78 16.85 14.66 -13.65
CA LYS A 78 17.28 14.34 -15.02
C LYS A 78 16.62 15.33 -16.00
N PRO A 79 17.38 15.96 -16.92
CA PRO A 79 16.77 16.76 -17.98
C PRO A 79 15.85 15.90 -18.86
N ASP A 80 14.68 16.42 -19.20
CA ASP A 80 13.80 15.85 -20.21
C ASP A 80 14.49 15.88 -21.58
N SER A 81 13.96 15.10 -22.54
CA SER A 81 14.49 15.06 -23.91
C SER A 81 14.39 16.39 -24.65
N ASP A 82 13.46 17.26 -24.24
CA ASP A 82 13.33 18.63 -24.76
C ASP A 82 14.38 19.60 -24.18
N GLY A 83 14.99 19.26 -23.04
CA GLY A 83 15.98 20.08 -22.33
C GLY A 83 15.39 21.22 -21.49
N ASP A 84 14.08 21.45 -21.54
CA ASP A 84 13.42 22.59 -20.90
C ASP A 84 12.98 22.28 -19.47
N ARG A 85 12.66 21.01 -19.19
CA ARG A 85 12.17 20.56 -17.88
C ARG A 85 13.14 19.57 -17.23
N ILE A 86 13.11 19.53 -15.90
CA ILE A 86 13.92 18.60 -15.11
C ILE A 86 12.97 17.60 -14.46
N GLU A 87 12.98 16.38 -14.98
CA GLU A 87 12.30 15.22 -14.40
C GLU A 87 12.90 14.89 -13.03
N ILE A 88 12.03 14.50 -12.10
CA ILE A 88 12.43 13.93 -10.82
C ILE A 88 12.04 12.46 -10.73
N LEU A 89 13.01 11.65 -10.30
CA LEU A 89 12.91 10.20 -10.17
C LEU A 89 13.21 9.78 -8.72
N CYS A 90 12.60 8.69 -8.25
CA CYS A 90 13.05 8.06 -7.01
C CYS A 90 14.49 7.55 -7.17
N SER A 91 15.38 7.90 -6.24
CA SER A 91 16.79 7.52 -6.35
C SER A 91 17.07 6.03 -6.26
N ARG A 92 16.17 5.26 -5.64
CA ARG A 92 16.34 3.82 -5.44
C ARG A 92 15.80 2.95 -6.57
N CYS A 93 14.66 3.31 -7.13
CA CYS A 93 13.93 2.48 -8.10
C CYS A 93 13.66 3.15 -9.44
N GLU A 94 14.13 4.40 -9.60
CA GLU A 94 13.93 5.23 -10.79
C GLU A 94 12.46 5.42 -11.18
N ALA A 95 11.53 5.23 -10.22
CA ALA A 95 10.12 5.55 -10.40
C ALA A 95 9.98 7.04 -10.77
N HIS A 96 9.25 7.31 -11.84
CA HIS A 96 8.89 8.67 -12.21
C HIS A 96 8.05 9.31 -11.10
N LEU A 97 8.43 10.52 -10.69
CA LEU A 97 7.70 11.28 -9.65
C LEU A 97 7.00 12.48 -10.26
N GLY A 98 7.65 13.19 -11.19
CA GLY A 98 7.14 14.43 -11.80
C GLY A 98 8.29 15.32 -12.24
N HIS A 99 8.20 16.62 -11.94
CA HIS A 99 9.22 17.61 -12.33
C HIS A 99 9.61 18.54 -11.19
N VAL A 100 10.78 19.16 -11.32
CA VAL A 100 11.25 20.21 -10.39
C VAL A 100 11.46 21.54 -11.11
N PHE A 101 11.05 22.62 -10.45
CA PHE A 101 11.12 23.98 -10.94
C PHE A 101 11.89 24.85 -9.94
N LYS A 102 12.65 25.83 -10.45
CA LYS A 102 13.45 26.78 -9.68
C LYS A 102 13.13 28.20 -10.12
N GLY A 103 13.16 29.16 -9.22
CA GLY A 103 12.98 30.58 -9.59
C GLY A 103 11.54 31.10 -9.58
N GLU A 104 10.58 30.31 -9.09
CA GLU A 104 9.16 30.70 -9.06
C GLU A 104 8.75 31.47 -7.80
N HIS A 105 9.65 31.56 -6.82
CA HIS A 105 9.50 32.36 -5.60
C HIS A 105 8.29 32.00 -4.71
N PHE A 106 7.79 30.77 -4.78
CA PHE A 106 6.75 30.27 -3.87
C PHE A 106 7.23 30.12 -2.42
N THR A 107 8.49 29.74 -2.22
CA THR A 107 9.11 29.61 -0.89
C THR A 107 10.52 30.20 -0.89
N ILE A 108 11.11 30.38 0.30
CA ILE A 108 12.49 30.89 0.46
C ILE A 108 13.51 29.99 -0.25
N LYS A 109 13.28 28.67 -0.27
CA LYS A 109 14.16 27.70 -0.95
C LYS A 109 14.08 27.83 -2.47
N ASN A 110 13.04 28.51 -2.97
CA ASN A 110 12.83 28.81 -4.39
C ASN A 110 12.91 27.56 -5.30
N LEU A 111 12.40 26.45 -4.78
CA LEU A 111 12.38 25.13 -5.39
C LEU A 111 10.96 24.58 -5.27
N ARG A 112 10.45 23.97 -6.34
CA ARG A 112 9.14 23.31 -6.34
C ARG A 112 9.24 21.97 -7.02
N HIS A 113 9.18 20.90 -6.24
CA HIS A 113 8.93 19.55 -6.73
C HIS A 113 7.43 19.40 -6.97
N CYS A 114 7.02 19.29 -8.22
CA CYS A 114 5.64 19.05 -8.64
C CYS A 114 5.48 17.55 -8.88
N VAL A 115 4.76 16.86 -8.00
CA VAL A 115 4.82 15.40 -7.91
C VAL A 115 3.46 14.78 -8.22
N ASN A 116 3.42 13.65 -8.91
CA ASN A 116 2.22 12.85 -9.07
C ASN A 116 1.88 12.18 -7.73
N SER A 117 0.66 12.39 -7.23
CA SER A 117 0.11 11.66 -6.08
C SER A 117 0.15 10.14 -6.29
N ALA A 118 -0.13 9.67 -7.52
CA ALA A 118 -0.07 8.25 -7.87
C ALA A 118 1.33 7.61 -7.67
N SER A 119 2.38 8.43 -7.61
CA SER A 119 3.76 7.98 -7.37
C SER A 119 4.13 7.91 -5.90
N LEU A 120 3.22 8.32 -5.01
CA LEU A 120 3.43 8.45 -3.58
C LEU A 120 2.51 7.51 -2.79
N ASP A 121 2.97 7.10 -1.62
CA ASP A 121 2.12 6.69 -0.50
C ASP A 121 2.31 7.70 0.62
N PHE A 122 1.24 8.17 1.24
CA PHE A 122 1.33 8.99 2.45
C PHE A 122 1.15 8.14 3.72
N VAL A 123 2.00 8.37 4.72
CA VAL A 123 1.89 7.78 6.05
C VAL A 123 2.00 8.84 7.15
N ALA A 124 1.19 8.72 8.19
CA ALA A 124 1.17 9.64 9.35
C ALA A 124 2.33 9.36 10.34
N ASN A 125 3.54 9.21 9.81
CA ASN A 125 4.77 9.02 10.57
C ASN A 125 5.84 9.92 9.93
N SER A 126 6.45 10.80 10.71
CA SER A 126 7.41 11.79 10.21
C SER A 126 8.86 11.28 10.17
N ASP A 127 9.12 10.11 10.76
CA ASP A 127 10.48 9.61 11.00
C ASP A 127 10.85 8.43 10.09
N VAL A 128 9.85 7.69 9.60
CA VAL A 128 10.06 6.53 8.71
C VAL A 128 10.93 6.91 7.52
N ILE A 129 11.94 6.07 7.25
CA ILE A 129 12.86 6.25 6.13
C ILE A 129 12.60 5.24 5.00
N ASP A 130 12.00 4.10 5.32
CA ASP A 130 11.75 3.02 4.39
C ASP A 130 10.56 2.16 4.82
N SER A 131 9.82 1.62 3.86
CA SER A 131 8.66 0.75 4.13
C SER A 131 8.59 -0.46 3.20
N GLU A 132 8.09 -1.54 3.75
CA GLU A 132 7.68 -2.71 2.99
C GLU A 132 6.15 -2.83 2.95
N GLU A 133 5.66 -3.84 2.23
CA GLU A 133 4.24 -4.05 2.03
C GLU A 133 3.84 -5.53 2.12
N ALA A 134 2.68 -5.77 2.74
CA ALA A 134 1.97 -7.04 2.70
C ALA A 134 0.55 -6.83 2.16
N ILE A 135 0.03 -7.81 1.42
CA ILE A 135 -1.36 -7.84 0.99
C ILE A 135 -1.98 -9.18 1.39
N VAL A 136 -3.10 -9.13 2.11
CA VAL A 136 -3.80 -10.32 2.64
C VAL A 136 -5.30 -10.18 2.45
N ALA A 137 -6.02 -11.30 2.37
CA ALA A 137 -7.48 -11.39 2.40
C ALA A 137 -7.87 -12.48 3.40
N GLY A 138 -8.87 -12.25 4.24
CA GLY A 138 -9.14 -13.16 5.36
C GLY A 138 -10.55 -13.08 5.92
N GLY A 139 -11.54 -12.81 5.06
CA GLY A 139 -12.92 -12.52 5.46
C GLY A 139 -13.29 -11.06 5.20
N CYS A 140 -14.29 -10.55 5.93
CA CYS A 140 -14.60 -9.13 5.93
C CYS A 140 -13.34 -8.30 6.22
N PHE A 141 -12.93 -7.48 5.25
CA PHE A 141 -11.71 -6.69 5.34
C PHE A 141 -11.70 -5.67 6.50
N TRP A 142 -12.85 -5.30 7.07
CA TRP A 142 -12.95 -4.37 8.18
C TRP A 142 -12.34 -4.94 9.45
N GLY A 143 -12.59 -6.24 9.72
CA GLY A 143 -12.00 -6.90 10.88
C GLY A 143 -10.49 -7.08 10.71
N VAL A 144 -10.06 -7.45 9.49
CA VAL A 144 -8.63 -7.58 9.16
C VAL A 144 -7.90 -6.24 9.33
N GLU A 145 -8.46 -5.15 8.79
CA GLU A 145 -7.94 -3.79 8.96
C GLU A 145 -7.85 -3.41 10.44
N TYR A 146 -8.93 -3.64 11.20
CA TYR A 146 -9.00 -3.28 12.61
C TYR A 146 -7.85 -3.87 13.43
N PHE A 147 -7.54 -5.15 13.26
CA PHE A 147 -6.47 -5.77 14.02
C PHE A 147 -5.08 -5.37 13.51
N LEU A 148 -4.87 -5.38 12.18
CA LEU A 148 -3.54 -5.12 11.63
C LEU A 148 -3.08 -3.67 11.82
N LYS A 149 -3.99 -2.69 11.78
CA LYS A 149 -3.60 -1.27 11.99
C LYS A 149 -3.09 -0.96 13.40
N ARG A 150 -3.33 -1.85 14.36
CA ARG A 150 -2.96 -1.69 15.77
C ARG A 150 -1.59 -2.27 16.10
N LEU A 151 -0.95 -2.95 15.15
CA LEU A 151 0.39 -3.47 15.32
C LEU A 151 1.42 -2.34 15.36
N THR A 152 2.29 -2.36 16.37
CA THR A 152 3.44 -1.46 16.42
C THR A 152 4.33 -1.67 15.20
N GLY A 153 4.68 -0.57 14.51
CA GLY A 153 5.46 -0.61 13.27
C GLY A 153 4.61 -0.61 12.00
N VAL A 154 3.30 -0.86 12.07
CA VAL A 154 2.40 -0.66 10.93
C VAL A 154 2.14 0.84 10.74
N LEU A 155 2.33 1.31 9.51
CA LEU A 155 2.27 2.73 9.13
C LEU A 155 0.93 3.12 8.52
N LYS A 156 0.39 2.26 7.66
CA LYS A 156 -0.89 2.46 6.96
C LYS A 156 -1.53 1.10 6.71
N VAL A 157 -2.85 1.05 6.84
CA VAL A 157 -3.65 -0.10 6.40
C VAL A 157 -4.78 0.44 5.54
N GLU A 158 -4.97 -0.18 4.38
CA GLU A 158 -5.97 0.20 3.40
C GLU A 158 -6.77 -1.03 2.99
N VAL A 159 -8.09 -0.91 2.98
CA VAL A 159 -8.98 -1.97 2.49
C VAL A 159 -9.27 -1.79 1.00
N GLY A 160 -9.47 -2.90 0.31
CA GLY A 160 -9.62 -2.89 -1.14
C GLY A 160 -9.88 -4.26 -1.74
N TYR A 161 -9.60 -4.37 -3.04
CA TYR A 161 -9.87 -5.56 -3.85
C TYR A 161 -8.61 -5.97 -4.60
N SER A 162 -8.31 -7.26 -4.59
CA SER A 162 -7.19 -7.83 -5.35
C SER A 162 -7.43 -9.29 -5.71
N GLY A 163 -6.59 -9.85 -6.58
CA GLY A 163 -6.63 -11.24 -7.02
C GLY A 163 -7.66 -11.60 -8.11
N GLY A 164 -8.55 -10.68 -8.47
CA GLY A 164 -9.51 -10.82 -9.56
C GLY A 164 -9.00 -10.31 -10.91
N PHE A 165 -9.88 -10.31 -11.91
CA PHE A 165 -9.55 -9.98 -13.30
C PHE A 165 -10.22 -8.70 -13.83
N ILE A 166 -11.24 -8.20 -13.13
CA ILE A 166 -11.89 -6.93 -13.49
C ILE A 166 -11.03 -5.75 -13.02
N GLY A 167 -10.73 -4.82 -13.92
CA GLY A 167 -10.05 -3.56 -13.57
C GLY A 167 -11.02 -2.56 -12.92
N SER A 168 -10.52 -1.77 -11.97
CA SER A 168 -11.29 -0.76 -11.22
C SER A 168 -12.66 -1.26 -10.70
N PRO A 169 -12.69 -2.40 -9.96
CA PRO A 169 -13.94 -2.97 -9.47
C PRO A 169 -14.60 -2.07 -8.41
N SER A 170 -15.93 -1.98 -8.43
CA SER A 170 -16.73 -1.40 -7.33
C SER A 170 -17.12 -2.47 -6.31
N TYR A 171 -17.42 -2.05 -5.07
CA TYR A 171 -17.91 -2.97 -4.03
C TYR A 171 -19.08 -3.84 -4.51
N ARG A 172 -20.05 -3.22 -5.20
CA ARG A 172 -21.23 -3.91 -5.73
C ARG A 172 -20.85 -5.05 -6.69
N GLN A 173 -19.89 -4.82 -7.58
CA GLN A 173 -19.42 -5.87 -8.51
C GLN A 173 -18.69 -6.98 -7.76
N VAL A 174 -17.90 -6.65 -6.75
CA VAL A 174 -17.20 -7.65 -5.93
C VAL A 174 -18.19 -8.52 -5.15
N CYS A 175 -19.23 -7.93 -4.55
CA CYS A 175 -20.28 -8.67 -3.86
C CYS A 175 -21.10 -9.61 -4.76
N GLN A 176 -21.20 -9.31 -6.07
CA GLN A 176 -21.84 -10.20 -7.03
C GLN A 176 -21.02 -11.48 -7.30
N GLY A 177 -19.74 -11.51 -6.90
CA GLY A 177 -18.88 -12.69 -6.99
C GLY A 177 -18.26 -12.95 -8.37
N GLU A 178 -18.67 -12.20 -9.40
CA GLU A 178 -18.23 -12.43 -10.79
C GLU A 178 -16.87 -11.80 -11.13
N THR A 179 -16.29 -11.00 -10.23
CA THR A 179 -15.03 -10.28 -10.52
C THR A 179 -13.76 -11.11 -10.27
N GLY A 180 -13.91 -12.20 -9.50
CA GLY A 180 -12.81 -13.01 -8.99
C GLY A 180 -11.99 -12.36 -7.86
N HIS A 181 -12.30 -11.11 -7.47
CA HIS A 181 -11.57 -10.39 -6.42
C HIS A 181 -11.85 -10.94 -5.02
N TYR A 182 -10.88 -10.75 -4.15
CA TYR A 182 -10.97 -10.93 -2.71
C TYR A 182 -11.11 -9.57 -2.04
N GLU A 183 -11.84 -9.50 -0.93
CA GLU A 183 -11.72 -8.41 0.01
C GLU A 183 -10.32 -8.47 0.64
N ALA A 184 -9.46 -7.57 0.19
CA ALA A 184 -8.05 -7.55 0.50
C ALA A 184 -7.70 -6.33 1.36
N VAL A 185 -6.62 -6.46 2.10
CA VAL A 185 -6.04 -5.43 2.94
C VAL A 185 -4.59 -5.26 2.55
N ARG A 186 -4.21 -4.03 2.22
CA ARG A 186 -2.84 -3.60 1.95
C ARG A 186 -2.26 -2.98 3.21
N ILE A 187 -1.10 -3.45 3.63
CA ILE A 187 -0.43 -3.05 4.87
C ILE A 187 0.94 -2.48 4.52
N LEU A 188 1.14 -1.20 4.78
CA LEU A 188 2.46 -0.56 4.78
C LEU A 188 3.03 -0.58 6.18
N PHE A 189 4.29 -0.96 6.30
CA PHE A 189 4.95 -1.08 7.59
C PHE A 189 6.41 -0.61 7.53
N ASP A 190 6.88 -0.10 8.66
CA ASP A 190 8.26 0.30 8.86
C ASP A 190 9.10 -0.96 9.06
N LYS A 191 9.95 -1.24 8.07
CA LYS A 191 10.77 -2.46 8.04
C LYS A 191 11.80 -2.52 9.18
N ASP A 192 12.09 -1.39 9.82
CA ASP A 192 13.01 -1.32 10.97
C ASP A 192 12.28 -1.52 12.31
N LYS A 193 10.93 -1.62 12.29
CA LYS A 193 10.10 -1.81 13.50
C LYS A 193 9.36 -3.14 13.53
N ILE A 194 8.93 -3.64 12.38
CA ILE A 194 8.22 -4.91 12.25
C ILE A 194 8.60 -5.59 10.92
N ASP A 195 8.70 -6.91 10.93
CA ASP A 195 9.00 -7.69 9.73
C ASP A 195 7.74 -8.29 9.09
N TYR A 196 7.85 -8.67 7.82
CA TYR A 196 6.77 -9.33 7.07
C TYR A 196 6.25 -10.58 7.78
N LYS A 197 7.15 -11.38 8.38
CA LYS A 197 6.79 -12.61 9.09
C LYS A 197 5.85 -12.33 10.27
N SER A 198 6.10 -11.28 11.05
CA SER A 198 5.26 -10.89 12.18
C SER A 198 3.86 -10.44 11.72
N ILE A 199 3.78 -9.74 10.60
CA ILE A 199 2.49 -9.33 10.01
C ILE A 199 1.69 -10.56 9.58
N ILE A 200 2.30 -11.48 8.83
CA ILE A 200 1.60 -12.71 8.38
C ILE A 200 1.26 -13.62 9.56
N LYS A 201 2.13 -13.73 10.57
CA LYS A 201 1.83 -14.42 11.82
C LYS A 201 0.58 -13.85 12.48
N HIS A 202 0.51 -12.53 12.63
CA HIS A 202 -0.67 -11.88 13.23
C HIS A 202 -1.92 -12.04 12.37
N PHE A 203 -1.79 -11.95 11.04
CA PHE A 203 -2.88 -12.24 10.11
C PHE A 203 -3.47 -13.63 10.37
N PHE A 204 -2.63 -14.66 10.49
CA PHE A 204 -3.07 -16.01 10.84
C PHE A 204 -3.69 -16.11 12.24
N GLU A 205 -3.47 -15.14 13.14
CA GLU A 205 -4.03 -15.12 14.50
C GLU A 205 -5.39 -14.42 14.60
N ILE A 206 -5.83 -13.67 13.57
CA ILE A 206 -7.05 -12.84 13.66
C ILE A 206 -8.25 -13.39 12.87
N HIS A 207 -8.07 -14.44 12.08
CA HIS A 207 -9.12 -15.09 11.27
C HIS A 207 -9.04 -16.61 11.39
N ASP A 208 -10.05 -17.39 10.97
CA ASP A 208 -9.93 -18.84 10.85
C ASP A 208 -9.25 -19.21 9.51
N PRO A 209 -8.02 -19.76 9.52
CA PRO A 209 -7.30 -20.10 8.30
C PRO A 209 -7.66 -21.49 7.76
N THR A 210 -8.67 -22.17 8.33
CA THR A 210 -9.10 -23.52 7.93
C THR A 210 -10.42 -23.53 7.17
N GLN A 211 -11.18 -22.43 7.23
CA GLN A 211 -12.45 -22.30 6.52
C GLN A 211 -12.23 -22.21 5.00
N THR A 212 -12.93 -23.02 4.22
CA THR A 212 -12.66 -23.20 2.78
C THR A 212 -13.53 -22.33 1.88
N ASN A 213 -14.70 -21.91 2.35
CA ASN A 213 -15.75 -21.25 1.56
C ASN A 213 -16.08 -19.82 2.02
N GLY A 214 -15.23 -19.21 2.85
CA GLY A 214 -15.43 -17.85 3.39
C GLY A 214 -14.73 -17.65 4.72
N GLN A 215 -15.27 -16.75 5.55
CA GLN A 215 -14.82 -16.51 6.91
C GLN A 215 -15.99 -16.25 7.87
N GLY A 216 -16.10 -17.03 8.93
CA GLY A 216 -17.18 -16.92 9.91
C GLY A 216 -18.54 -16.96 9.20
N PRO A 217 -19.44 -15.98 9.45
CA PRO A 217 -20.75 -15.92 8.78
C PRO A 217 -20.68 -15.40 7.33
N ASP A 218 -19.54 -14.84 6.89
CA ASP A 218 -19.38 -14.23 5.58
C ASP A 218 -18.92 -15.30 4.57
N LEU A 219 -19.85 -15.79 3.77
CA LEU A 219 -19.63 -16.87 2.80
C LEU A 219 -19.48 -16.34 1.38
N GLY A 220 -18.51 -16.87 0.64
CA GLY A 220 -18.21 -16.44 -0.72
C GLY A 220 -16.72 -16.47 -1.04
N GLN A 221 -16.40 -16.49 -2.33
CA GLN A 221 -15.00 -16.46 -2.79
C GLN A 221 -14.26 -15.23 -2.26
N GLN A 222 -14.92 -14.08 -2.25
CA GLN A 222 -14.36 -12.81 -1.84
C GLN A 222 -13.87 -12.79 -0.38
N TYR A 223 -14.41 -13.67 0.46
CA TYR A 223 -14.10 -13.77 1.89
C TYR A 223 -13.08 -14.88 2.23
N ARG A 224 -12.57 -15.60 1.24
CA ARG A 224 -11.60 -16.68 1.50
C ARG A 224 -10.26 -16.12 1.96
N SER A 225 -9.55 -16.93 2.75
CA SER A 225 -8.20 -16.63 3.20
C SER A 225 -7.19 -16.73 2.05
N VAL A 226 -6.45 -15.64 1.79
CA VAL A 226 -5.39 -15.54 0.79
C VAL A 226 -4.26 -14.68 1.33
N VAL A 227 -3.01 -15.09 1.12
CA VAL A 227 -1.84 -14.22 1.24
C VAL A 227 -1.25 -13.99 -0.14
N PHE A 228 -1.05 -12.72 -0.49
CA PHE A 228 -0.44 -12.33 -1.75
C PHE A 228 1.04 -12.04 -1.54
N TYR A 229 1.91 -12.66 -2.33
CA TYR A 229 3.37 -12.48 -2.25
C TYR A 229 3.92 -11.71 -3.46
N TYR A 230 4.86 -10.81 -3.19
CA TYR A 230 5.60 -10.09 -4.23
C TYR A 230 6.77 -10.90 -4.79
N ASP A 231 7.44 -11.67 -3.94
CA ASP A 231 8.64 -12.42 -4.28
C ASP A 231 8.71 -13.78 -3.56
N ASP A 232 9.74 -14.56 -3.89
CA ASP A 232 9.99 -15.88 -3.30
C ASP A 232 10.28 -15.81 -1.79
N ALA A 233 10.81 -14.68 -1.29
CA ALA A 233 11.13 -14.52 0.12
C ALA A 233 9.84 -14.42 0.95
N GLN A 234 8.91 -13.57 0.53
CA GLN A 234 7.57 -13.49 1.12
C GLN A 234 6.84 -14.83 1.00
N LYS A 235 6.83 -15.44 -0.19
CA LYS A 235 6.18 -16.75 -0.41
C LYS A 235 6.69 -17.81 0.58
N LYS A 236 8.01 -17.92 0.73
CA LYS A 236 8.64 -18.88 1.64
C LYS A 236 8.25 -18.64 3.11
N VAL A 237 8.15 -17.38 3.54
CA VAL A 237 7.69 -17.04 4.89
C VAL A 237 6.26 -17.52 5.11
N VAL A 238 5.37 -17.31 4.15
CA VAL A 238 3.98 -17.76 4.23
C VAL A 238 3.90 -19.29 4.29
N GLU A 239 4.60 -19.98 3.38
CA GLU A 239 4.63 -21.44 3.35
C GLU A 239 5.17 -22.05 4.65
N GLN A 240 6.20 -21.43 5.25
CA GLN A 240 6.72 -21.85 6.56
C GLN A 240 5.68 -21.68 7.68
N LEU A 241 4.96 -20.56 7.72
CA LEU A 241 3.91 -20.35 8.73
C LEU A 241 2.73 -21.31 8.55
N ILE A 242 2.34 -21.60 7.30
CA ILE A 242 1.32 -22.60 6.98
C ILE A 242 1.78 -23.99 7.47
N GLU A 243 3.03 -24.35 7.23
CA GLU A 243 3.57 -25.65 7.66
C GLU A 243 3.61 -25.77 9.20
N LEU A 244 4.00 -24.71 9.91
CA LEU A 244 3.94 -24.68 11.37
C LEU A 244 2.51 -24.86 11.91
N LEU A 245 1.51 -24.26 11.25
CA LEU A 245 0.10 -24.45 11.61
C LEU A 245 -0.35 -25.90 11.33
N ARG A 246 0.06 -26.50 10.21
CA ARG A 246 -0.22 -27.90 9.90
C ARG A 246 0.36 -28.86 10.92
N GLN A 247 1.60 -28.61 11.37
CA GLN A 247 2.24 -29.38 12.44
C GLN A 247 1.50 -29.26 13.78
N LYS A 248 0.84 -28.13 14.02
CA LYS A 248 -0.05 -27.93 15.18
C LYS A 248 -1.47 -28.50 14.98
N GLY A 249 -1.74 -29.19 13.86
CA GLY A 249 -2.99 -29.89 13.58
C GLY A 249 -4.05 -29.08 12.82
N PHE A 250 -3.71 -27.88 12.31
CA PHE A 250 -4.65 -27.09 11.50
C PHE A 250 -4.68 -27.56 10.05
N ASN A 251 -5.87 -27.81 9.51
CA ASN A 251 -6.07 -28.03 8.07
C ASN A 251 -6.16 -26.69 7.32
N VAL A 252 -5.01 -26.03 7.13
CA VAL A 252 -4.94 -24.67 6.56
C VAL A 252 -5.42 -24.65 5.11
N SER A 253 -6.44 -23.83 4.85
CA SER A 253 -7.09 -23.60 3.55
C SER A 253 -6.63 -22.31 2.84
N THR A 254 -5.80 -21.51 3.50
CA THR A 254 -5.25 -20.25 2.98
C THR A 254 -4.54 -20.44 1.66
N LEU A 255 -4.93 -19.67 0.65
CA LEU A 255 -4.28 -19.67 -0.65
C LEU A 255 -3.04 -18.78 -0.63
N VAL A 256 -1.98 -19.20 -1.32
CA VAL A 256 -0.75 -18.42 -1.50
C VAL A 256 -0.65 -18.02 -2.97
N LYS A 257 -0.87 -16.75 -3.29
CA LYS A 257 -0.99 -16.25 -4.67
C LYS A 257 0.02 -15.15 -4.95
N PRO A 258 0.53 -15.01 -6.19
CA PRO A 258 1.30 -13.83 -6.54
C PRO A 258 0.42 -12.57 -6.42
N VAL A 259 1.03 -11.44 -6.07
CA VAL A 259 0.34 -10.14 -6.05
C VAL A 259 -0.22 -9.80 -7.44
N SER A 260 -1.41 -9.24 -7.45
CA SER A 260 -2.01 -8.56 -8.60
C SER A 260 -2.38 -7.12 -8.21
N PRO A 261 -2.87 -6.28 -9.14
CA PRO A 261 -3.22 -4.90 -8.83
C PRO A 261 -4.14 -4.81 -7.60
N PHE A 262 -3.82 -3.88 -6.71
CA PHE A 262 -4.64 -3.56 -5.55
C PHE A 262 -5.51 -2.35 -5.87
N TRP A 263 -6.82 -2.53 -5.73
CA TRP A 263 -7.80 -1.49 -5.98
C TRP A 263 -8.36 -1.01 -4.63
N PRO A 264 -8.06 0.22 -4.18
CA PRO A 264 -8.63 0.75 -2.96
C PRO A 264 -10.16 0.70 -3.01
N ALA A 265 -10.78 0.23 -1.92
CA ALA A 265 -12.22 0.30 -1.75
C ALA A 265 -12.64 1.74 -1.44
N GLU A 266 -13.93 2.01 -1.60
CA GLU A 266 -14.53 3.32 -1.38
C GLU A 266 -14.26 3.85 0.04
N ASP A 267 -14.16 5.18 0.19
CA ASP A 267 -13.76 5.84 1.45
C ASP A 267 -14.59 5.44 2.68
N TYR A 268 -15.85 5.06 2.49
CA TYR A 268 -16.72 4.63 3.59
C TYR A 268 -16.32 3.24 4.14
N HIS A 269 -15.58 2.43 3.39
CA HIS A 269 -15.02 1.16 3.86
C HIS A 269 -13.73 1.35 4.67
N GLN A 270 -12.95 2.40 4.39
CA GLN A 270 -11.68 2.66 5.08
C GLN A 270 -11.91 3.01 6.56
N ALA A 271 -11.14 2.41 7.46
CA ALA A 271 -11.23 2.60 8.91
C ALA A 271 -12.66 2.46 9.48
N TYR A 272 -13.45 1.53 8.94
CA TYR A 272 -14.89 1.43 9.21
C TYR A 272 -15.21 1.33 10.71
N TYR A 273 -14.55 0.41 11.42
CA TYR A 273 -14.81 0.18 12.84
C TYR A 273 -14.42 1.37 13.73
N ASP A 274 -13.36 2.08 13.39
CA ASP A 274 -12.95 3.26 14.15
C ASP A 274 -13.89 4.44 13.90
N LYS A 275 -14.32 4.65 12.65
CA LYS A 275 -15.32 5.67 12.29
C LYS A 275 -16.66 5.45 13.00
N HIS A 276 -17.05 4.19 13.19
CA HIS A 276 -18.33 3.83 13.82
C HIS A 276 -18.22 3.46 15.31
N GLN A 277 -17.02 3.50 15.90
CA GLN A 277 -16.76 3.11 17.29
C GLN A 277 -17.31 1.73 17.66
N LYS A 278 -17.13 0.76 16.75
CA LYS A 278 -17.61 -0.62 16.89
C LYS A 278 -16.45 -1.61 16.99
N LEU A 279 -16.75 -2.82 17.44
CA LEU A 279 -15.81 -3.94 17.44
C LEU A 279 -16.10 -4.91 16.29
N PRO A 280 -15.07 -5.61 15.77
CA PRO A 280 -15.25 -6.69 14.79
C PRO A 280 -16.23 -7.76 15.27
N TYR A 281 -17.15 -8.18 14.39
CA TYR A 281 -18.09 -9.26 14.70
C TYR A 281 -17.58 -10.64 14.25
N CYS A 282 -16.76 -10.70 13.21
CA CYS A 282 -16.31 -11.96 12.58
C CYS A 282 -14.81 -12.26 12.76
N HIS A 283 -14.02 -11.34 13.34
CA HIS A 283 -12.58 -11.52 13.58
C HIS A 283 -12.26 -11.42 15.06
N PHE A 284 -11.41 -12.33 15.53
CA PHE A 284 -10.98 -12.39 16.92
C PHE A 284 -9.52 -12.80 17.00
N LEU A 285 -8.77 -12.18 17.91
CA LEU A 285 -7.39 -12.58 18.17
C LEU A 285 -7.36 -13.92 18.90
N LYS A 286 -6.79 -14.93 18.23
CA LYS A 286 -6.49 -16.25 18.79
C LYS A 286 -5.03 -16.55 18.50
N LYS A 287 -4.19 -16.58 19.55
CA LYS A 287 -2.79 -16.99 19.39
C LYS A 287 -2.72 -18.40 18.83
N ARG A 288 -1.97 -18.57 17.75
CA ARG A 288 -1.77 -19.86 17.06
C ARG A 288 -0.32 -20.26 16.98
N PHE A 289 0.58 -19.31 17.21
CA PHE A 289 2.01 -19.52 17.29
C PHE A 289 2.47 -19.18 18.70
N ASP A 290 3.62 -19.75 19.06
CA ASP A 290 4.24 -19.55 20.37
C ASP A 290 4.68 -18.09 20.57
#